data_AF-A0A0G4ME58-F1
#
_entry.id   AF-A0A0G4ME58-F1
#
_cell.length_a   1.000
_cell.length_b   1.000
_cell.length_c   1.000
_cell.angle_alpha   90.00
_cell.angle_beta   90.00
_cell.angle_gamma   90.00
#
_symmetry.space_group_name_H-M   'P 1'
#
loop_
_entity.id
_entity.type
_entity.pdbx_description
1 polymer ?
#
loop_
_entity_poly.entity_id
_entity_poly.type
_entity_poly.pdbx_seq_one_letter_code
_entity_poly.pdbx_strand_id
1 'polypeptide(L)'
;MLSAGVEVDPLGELMLRSLESQGMSTLYTIVQGLDKIEPAKQKTQVLGSLKSYITHFHPEQEKLYSLDSRQECSNLMRSLCNTTPKGVRWRDERSWLLAEDIEFASSGTASTVITGVVRGKGLKANRLVQLGDHGLFQIEKIMAAPIT
;
A
#
# COMPACT_ATOMS: atom_id res chain seq x y z
N MET A 1 8.07 -3.27 -6.32
CA MET A 1 8.28 -3.77 -7.71
C MET A 1 9.78 -3.87 -7.93
N LEU A 2 10.26 -4.98 -8.51
CA LEU A 2 11.67 -5.19 -8.80
C LEU A 2 11.89 -5.27 -10.31
N SER A 3 12.99 -4.70 -10.79
CA SER A 3 13.43 -4.84 -12.18
C SER A 3 14.25 -6.12 -12.31
N ALA A 4 14.09 -6.82 -13.43
CA ALA A 4 14.90 -7.99 -13.73
C ALA A 4 16.28 -7.63 -14.33
N GLY A 5 16.42 -6.42 -14.90
CA GLY A 5 17.64 -5.99 -15.59
C GLY A 5 18.40 -4.85 -14.90
N VAL A 6 17.85 -4.28 -13.82
CA VAL A 6 18.47 -3.18 -13.08
C VAL A 6 18.45 -3.54 -11.60
N GLU A 7 19.60 -3.46 -10.96
CA GLU A 7 19.72 -3.68 -9.52
C GLU A 7 18.98 -2.59 -8.73
N VAL A 8 18.60 -2.92 -7.50
CA VAL A 8 17.97 -1.94 -6.61
C VAL A 8 19.01 -0.91 -6.22
N ASP A 9 18.69 0.36 -6.47
CA ASP A 9 19.56 1.48 -6.15
C ASP A 9 19.52 1.80 -4.64
N PRO A 10 20.48 2.61 -4.13
CA PRO A 10 20.50 2.96 -2.71
C PRO A 10 19.22 3.66 -2.22
N LEU A 11 18.54 4.39 -3.11
CA LEU A 11 17.26 5.03 -2.81
C LEU A 11 16.14 3.98 -2.64
N GLY A 12 16.04 3.01 -3.54
CA GLY A 12 15.10 1.91 -3.44
C GLY A 12 15.31 1.08 -2.18
N GLU A 13 16.57 0.81 -1.80
CA GLU A 13 16.89 0.12 -0.56
C GLU A 13 16.50 0.95 0.68
N LEU A 14 16.76 2.27 0.67
CA LEU A 14 16.33 3.17 1.73
C LEU A 14 14.80 3.15 1.88
N MET A 15 14.06 3.21 0.77
CA MET A 15 12.60 3.13 0.78
C MET A 15 12.11 1.82 1.38
N LEU A 16 12.70 0.67 1.01
CA LEU A 16 12.34 -0.63 1.57
C LEU A 16 12.53 -0.66 3.09
N ARG A 17 13.68 -0.21 3.59
CA ARG A 17 13.96 -0.14 5.04
C ARG A 17 13.03 0.84 5.76
N SER A 18 12.75 1.99 5.15
CA SER A 18 11.83 2.99 5.72
C SER A 18 10.40 2.46 5.80
N LEU A 19 9.91 1.71 4.80
CA LEU A 19 8.58 1.11 4.82
C LEU A 19 8.48 -0.03 5.84
N GLU A 20 9.51 -0.88 5.92
CA GLU A 20 9.58 -1.97 6.89
C GLU A 20 9.49 -1.43 8.33
N SER A 21 10.27 -0.39 8.65
CA SER A 21 10.28 0.21 9.99
C SER A 21 8.97 0.89 10.40
N GLN A 22 8.15 1.34 9.45
CA GLN A 22 6.82 1.91 9.71
C GLN A 22 5.73 0.85 9.95
N GLY A 23 6.02 -0.40 9.58
CA GLY A 23 5.07 -1.52 9.58
C GLY A 23 4.35 -1.66 8.23
N MET A 24 4.52 -2.82 7.61
CA MET A 24 3.88 -3.17 6.35
C MET A 24 2.64 -4.03 6.57
N SER A 25 1.65 -3.89 5.68
CA SER A 25 0.49 -4.78 5.61
C SER A 25 0.84 -6.04 4.80
N THR A 26 -0.11 -6.63 4.08
CA THR A 26 0.18 -7.71 3.12
C THR A 26 1.01 -7.17 1.95
N LEU A 27 2.12 -7.84 1.65
CA LEU A 27 3.04 -7.46 0.59
C LEU A 27 2.99 -8.47 -0.57
N TYR A 28 3.06 -7.97 -1.79
CA TYR A 28 3.23 -8.78 -3.00
C TYR A 28 4.42 -8.25 -3.79
N THR A 29 5.42 -9.11 -3.99
CA THR A 29 6.58 -8.76 -4.80
C THR A 29 6.30 -9.10 -6.25
N ILE A 30 6.39 -8.07 -7.09
CA ILE A 30 6.24 -8.17 -8.54
C ILE A 30 7.58 -7.90 -9.23
N VAL A 31 7.83 -8.60 -10.33
CA VAL A 31 9.03 -8.46 -11.17
C VAL A 31 8.62 -8.07 -12.58
N GLN A 32 9.35 -7.14 -13.18
CA GLN A 32 9.13 -6.71 -14.57
C GLN A 32 10.40 -6.87 -15.40
N GLY A 33 10.24 -7.20 -16.68
CA GLY A 33 11.35 -7.25 -17.65
C GLY A 33 12.10 -8.58 -17.65
N LEU A 34 11.49 -9.64 -17.11
CA LEU A 34 12.04 -11.00 -17.20
C LEU A 34 12.11 -11.48 -18.64
N ASP A 35 11.18 -11.04 -19.49
CA ASP A 35 11.18 -11.43 -20.90
C ASP A 35 12.33 -10.86 -21.72
N LYS A 36 12.97 -9.80 -21.25
CA LYS A 36 14.14 -9.19 -21.88
C LYS A 36 15.45 -9.91 -21.52
N ILE A 37 15.40 -10.89 -20.63
CA ILE A 37 16.59 -11.64 -20.20
C ILE A 37 16.84 -12.80 -21.14
N GLU A 38 17.97 -12.71 -21.85
CA GLU A 38 18.50 -13.76 -22.68
C GLU A 38 19.88 -14.20 -22.18
N PRO A 39 20.18 -15.51 -22.19
CA PRO A 39 19.32 -16.63 -22.60
C PRO A 39 18.22 -16.97 -21.59
N ALA A 40 17.11 -17.56 -22.05
CA ALA A 40 15.92 -17.86 -21.22
C ALA A 40 16.21 -18.68 -19.95
N LYS A 41 17.27 -19.49 -19.95
CA LYS A 41 17.72 -20.25 -18.76
C LYS A 41 18.16 -19.35 -17.60
N GLN A 42 18.62 -18.12 -17.87
CA GLN A 42 19.00 -17.16 -16.84
C GLN A 42 17.79 -16.52 -16.14
N LYS A 43 16.59 -16.54 -16.73
CA LYS A 43 15.37 -16.00 -16.12
C LYS A 43 15.11 -16.60 -14.73
N THR A 44 15.26 -17.92 -14.59
CA THR A 44 15.09 -18.64 -13.32
C THR A 44 16.15 -18.25 -12.30
N GLN A 45 17.39 -18.03 -12.73
CA GLN A 45 18.49 -17.62 -11.85
C GLN A 45 18.25 -16.19 -11.32
N VAL A 46 17.82 -15.28 -12.19
CA VAL A 46 17.50 -13.89 -11.82
C VAL A 46 16.30 -13.85 -10.87
N LEU A 47 15.24 -14.61 -11.15
CA LEU A 47 14.12 -14.78 -10.22
C LEU A 47 14.56 -15.30 -8.84
N GLY A 48 15.46 -16.29 -8.81
CA GLY A 48 16.01 -16.82 -7.57
C GLY A 48 16.83 -15.78 -6.79
N SER A 49 17.63 -14.97 -7.49
CA SER A 49 18.40 -13.87 -6.89
C SER A 49 17.47 -12.79 -6.32
N LEU A 50 16.48 -12.34 -7.08
CA LEU A 50 15.48 -11.35 -6.64
C LEU A 50 14.64 -11.88 -5.46
N LYS A 51 14.33 -13.18 -5.46
CA LYS A 51 13.69 -13.83 -4.32
C LYS A 51 14.56 -13.75 -3.07
N SER A 52 15.81 -14.18 -3.18
CA SER A 52 16.76 -14.12 -2.07
C SER A 52 16.90 -12.70 -1.51
N TYR A 53 17.01 -11.70 -2.40
CA TYR A 53 17.10 -10.30 -2.03
C TYR A 53 15.86 -9.84 -1.25
N ILE A 54 14.65 -10.08 -1.75
CA ILE A 54 13.44 -9.59 -1.06
C ILE A 54 13.15 -10.37 0.23
N THR A 55 13.51 -11.65 0.29
CA THR A 55 13.38 -12.47 1.50
C THR A 55 14.26 -11.96 2.65
N HIS A 56 15.35 -11.24 2.36
CA HIS A 56 16.14 -10.56 3.39
C HIS A 56 15.33 -9.50 4.15
N PHE A 57 14.51 -8.72 3.46
CA PHE A 57 13.67 -7.67 4.04
C PHE A 57 12.30 -8.18 4.49
N HIS A 58 11.77 -9.20 3.81
CA HIS A 58 10.45 -9.75 4.11
C HIS A 58 10.48 -11.28 4.02
N PRO A 59 10.80 -11.98 5.14
CA PRO A 59 10.96 -13.43 5.16
C PRO A 59 9.71 -14.21 4.76
N GLU A 60 8.52 -13.64 4.95
CA GLU A 60 7.23 -14.25 4.59
C GLU A 60 6.94 -14.20 3.07
N GLN A 61 7.83 -13.62 2.26
CA GLN A 61 7.64 -13.55 0.81
C GLN A 61 7.87 -14.91 0.13
N GLU A 62 6.81 -15.69 -0.04
CA GLU A 62 6.91 -17.02 -0.65
C GLU A 62 7.07 -16.99 -2.17
N LYS A 63 6.42 -16.04 -2.84
CA LYS A 63 6.30 -15.99 -4.30
C LYS A 63 6.55 -14.59 -4.87
N LEU A 64 7.22 -14.53 -6.01
CA LEU A 64 7.28 -13.36 -6.88
C LEU A 64 6.35 -13.56 -8.07
N TYR A 65 5.72 -12.49 -8.52
CA TYR A 65 4.85 -12.49 -9.70
C TYR A 65 5.52 -11.71 -10.83
N SER A 66 5.72 -12.34 -11.98
CA SER A 66 6.12 -11.67 -13.21
C SER A 66 4.93 -10.94 -13.81
N LEU A 67 5.11 -9.66 -14.12
CA LEU A 67 4.13 -8.88 -14.88
C LEU A 67 4.14 -9.21 -16.38
N ASP A 68 5.17 -9.90 -16.86
CA ASP A 68 5.31 -10.27 -18.27
C ASP A 68 4.42 -11.49 -18.59
N SER A 69 4.06 -12.29 -17.58
CA SER A 69 3.16 -13.44 -17.72
C SER A 69 1.71 -13.06 -17.38
N ARG A 70 0.83 -13.07 -18.38
CA ARG A 70 -0.62 -12.84 -18.20
C ARG A 70 -1.26 -13.79 -17.18
N GLN A 71 -0.78 -15.03 -17.12
CA GLN A 71 -1.25 -16.02 -16.15
C GLN A 71 -0.85 -15.63 -14.72
N GLU A 72 0.37 -15.13 -14.52
CA GLU A 72 0.82 -14.66 -13.21
C GLU A 72 0.13 -13.37 -12.79
N CYS A 73 -0.12 -12.43 -13.71
CA CYS A 73 -0.94 -11.24 -13.46
C CYS A 73 -2.35 -11.60 -12.98
N SER A 74 -2.98 -12.58 -13.64
CA SER A 74 -4.33 -13.04 -13.26
C SER A 74 -4.33 -13.70 -11.87
N ASN A 75 -3.25 -14.42 -11.54
CA ASN A 75 -3.09 -15.03 -10.22
C ASN A 75 -2.83 -13.97 -9.14
N LEU A 76 -2.00 -12.96 -9.43
CA LEU A 76 -1.76 -11.81 -8.56
C LEU A 76 -3.07 -11.08 -8.25
N MET A 77 -3.88 -10.79 -9.27
CA MET A 77 -5.16 -10.11 -9.10
C MET A 77 -6.10 -10.91 -8.20
N ARG A 78 -6.18 -12.24 -8.40
CA ARG A 78 -6.98 -13.11 -7.54
C ARG A 78 -6.48 -13.07 -6.09
N SER A 79 -5.17 -13.08 -5.87
CA SER A 79 -4.60 -12.97 -4.53
C SER A 79 -4.94 -11.62 -3.89
N LEU A 80 -4.80 -10.51 -4.62
CA LEU A 80 -5.15 -9.17 -4.13
C LEU A 80 -6.63 -9.07 -3.71
N CYS A 81 -7.54 -9.68 -4.46
CA CYS A 81 -8.97 -9.64 -4.15
C CYS A 81 -9.39 -10.60 -3.02
N ASN A 82 -8.73 -11.75 -2.88
CA ASN A 82 -9.17 -12.80 -1.96
C ASN A 82 -8.41 -12.78 -0.62
N THR A 83 -7.22 -12.17 -0.57
CA THR A 83 -6.42 -12.16 0.65
C THR A 83 -6.92 -11.06 1.60
N THR A 84 -7.24 -11.46 2.83
CA THR A 84 -7.46 -10.51 3.92
C THR A 84 -6.15 -9.80 4.26
N PRO A 85 -6.07 -8.46 4.13
CA PRO A 85 -4.83 -7.73 4.40
C PRO A 85 -4.39 -7.90 5.87
N LYS A 86 -3.09 -8.12 6.09
CA LYS A 86 -2.52 -8.10 7.44
C LYS A 86 -2.63 -6.71 8.03
N GLY A 87 -3.12 -6.63 9.25
CA GLY A 87 -3.26 -5.40 9.99
C GLY A 87 -1.91 -4.75 10.34
N VAL A 88 -1.88 -3.42 10.43
CA VAL A 88 -0.74 -2.69 11.02
C VAL A 88 -1.23 -2.09 12.34
N ARG A 89 -0.70 -2.58 13.46
CA ARG A 89 -1.26 -2.34 14.81
C ARG A 89 -1.60 -0.88 15.08
N TRP A 90 -0.66 0.04 14.84
CA TRP A 90 -0.88 1.46 15.13
C TRP A 90 -1.99 2.10 14.27
N ARG A 91 -2.19 1.58 13.05
CA ARG A 91 -3.19 2.04 12.09
C ARG A 91 -4.57 1.45 12.41
N ASP A 92 -4.62 0.17 12.78
CA ASP A 92 -5.88 -0.51 13.10
C ASP A 92 -6.42 -0.14 14.48
N GLU A 93 -5.56 0.27 15.40
CA GLU A 93 -5.97 0.80 16.71
C GLU A 93 -6.59 2.20 16.64
N ARG A 94 -6.47 2.87 15.49
CA ARG A 94 -6.97 4.23 15.23
C ARG A 94 -8.09 4.20 14.19
N SER A 95 -8.88 5.27 14.20
CA SER A 95 -9.83 5.55 13.12
C SER A 95 -9.09 6.31 12.04
N TRP A 96 -9.18 5.85 10.80
CA TRP A 96 -8.60 6.56 9.66
C TRP A 96 -9.53 6.43 8.46
N LEU A 97 -9.36 7.33 7.51
CA LEU A 97 -10.14 7.41 6.30
C LEU A 97 -9.22 7.90 5.19
N LEU A 98 -9.37 7.33 4.00
CA LEU A 98 -8.78 7.90 2.79
C LEU A 98 -9.81 8.88 2.23
N ALA A 99 -9.42 10.13 2.00
CA ALA A 99 -10.29 11.13 1.40
C ALA A 99 -10.55 10.75 -0.06
N GLU A 100 -11.80 10.50 -0.40
CA GLU A 100 -12.27 10.20 -1.75
C GLU A 100 -12.80 11.47 -2.43
N ASP A 101 -13.45 12.34 -1.65
CA ASP A 101 -13.91 13.65 -2.09
C ASP A 101 -13.77 14.68 -0.96
N ILE A 102 -13.52 15.94 -1.34
CA ILE A 102 -13.24 17.03 -0.40
C ILE A 102 -13.94 18.31 -0.88
N GLU A 103 -14.90 18.78 -0.08
CA GLU A 103 -15.53 20.08 -0.27
C GLU A 103 -14.93 21.06 0.72
N PHE A 104 -14.08 21.97 0.23
CA PHE A 104 -13.49 23.00 1.07
C PHE A 104 -14.52 24.05 1.46
N ALA A 105 -14.38 24.54 2.69
CA ALA A 105 -15.17 25.64 3.21
C ALA A 105 -15.04 26.90 2.32
N SER A 106 -16.18 27.46 1.90
CA SER A 106 -16.23 28.68 1.08
C SER A 106 -15.95 29.97 1.86
N SER A 107 -16.03 29.93 3.19
CA SER A 107 -15.76 31.05 4.10
C SER A 107 -15.13 30.52 5.39
N GLY A 108 -14.49 31.40 6.18
CA GLY A 108 -13.85 31.03 7.45
C GLY A 108 -14.79 30.50 8.55
N THR A 109 -16.10 30.47 8.28
CA THR A 109 -17.15 29.93 9.17
C THR A 109 -17.74 28.61 8.69
N ALA A 110 -17.48 28.21 7.45
CA ALA A 110 -17.95 26.93 6.92
C ALA A 110 -16.96 25.81 7.27
N SER A 111 -17.47 24.59 7.40
CA SER A 111 -16.65 23.41 7.66
C SER A 111 -16.27 22.72 6.36
N THR A 112 -15.02 22.25 6.28
CA THR A 112 -14.57 21.37 5.20
C THR A 112 -15.19 20.00 5.36
N VAL A 113 -15.84 19.50 4.32
CA VAL A 113 -16.46 18.18 4.29
C VAL A 113 -15.50 17.21 3.61
N ILE A 114 -15.19 16.10 4.28
CA ILE A 114 -14.35 15.04 3.74
C ILE A 114 -15.20 13.77 3.65
N THR A 115 -15.31 13.23 2.44
CA THR A 115 -16.05 12.01 2.15
C THR A 115 -15.07 10.85 1.96
N GLY A 116 -15.42 9.68 2.48
CA GLY A 116 -14.67 8.45 2.28
C GLY A 116 -15.12 7.34 3.21
N VAL A 117 -14.45 6.19 3.12
CA VAL A 117 -14.77 5.01 3.93
C VAL A 117 -13.93 4.98 5.20
N VAL A 118 -14.59 4.92 6.36
CA VAL A 118 -13.93 4.76 7.66
C VAL A 118 -13.35 3.36 7.78
N ARG A 119 -12.07 3.28 8.17
CA ARG A 119 -11.29 2.04 8.36
C ARG A 119 -10.64 2.03 9.74
N GLY A 120 -10.28 0.84 10.22
CA GLY A 120 -9.74 0.63 11.57
C GLY A 120 -10.84 0.68 12.63
N LYS A 121 -10.69 1.50 13.68
CA LYS A 121 -11.73 1.69 14.70
C LYS A 121 -12.82 2.68 14.25
N GLY A 122 -14.00 2.58 14.87
CA GLY A 122 -15.11 3.51 14.59
C GLY A 122 -14.78 4.97 14.92
N LEU A 123 -15.12 5.87 14.00
CA LEU A 123 -14.92 7.32 14.10
C LEU A 123 -15.86 7.92 15.18
N LYS A 124 -15.36 8.87 15.97
CA LYS A 124 -16.13 9.56 17.01
C LYS A 124 -15.96 11.07 16.89
N ALA A 125 -17.05 11.83 16.87
CA ALA A 125 -17.03 13.29 16.73
C ALA A 125 -16.26 14.00 17.86
N ASN A 126 -16.29 13.44 19.08
CA ASN A 126 -15.59 14.01 20.24
C ASN A 126 -14.06 13.79 20.22
N ARG A 127 -13.50 13.16 19.18
CA ARG A 127 -12.05 12.96 19.03
C ARG A 127 -11.49 13.93 18.00
N LEU A 128 -10.24 14.34 18.23
CA LEU A 128 -9.48 15.11 17.24
C LEU A 128 -9.09 14.21 16.06
N VAL A 129 -9.01 14.83 14.88
CA VAL A 129 -8.52 14.22 13.64
C VAL A 129 -7.21 14.90 13.27
N GLN A 130 -6.20 14.09 12.95
CA GLN A 130 -4.97 14.59 12.36
C GLN A 130 -5.07 14.55 10.85
N LEU A 131 -4.92 15.70 10.20
CA LEU A 131 -4.89 15.80 8.74
C LEU A 131 -3.43 15.91 8.29
N GLY A 132 -2.76 14.78 8.08
CA GLY A 132 -1.38 14.71 7.60
C GLY A 132 -0.47 15.73 8.31
N ASP A 133 0.14 16.60 7.51
CA ASP A 133 1.04 17.67 7.96
C ASP A 133 0.32 18.99 8.28
N HIS A 134 -1.00 19.07 8.09
CA HIS A 134 -1.80 20.27 8.36
C HIS A 134 -2.17 20.44 9.84
N GLY A 135 -2.03 19.38 10.64
CA GLY A 135 -2.23 19.43 12.09
C GLY A 135 -3.51 18.74 12.58
N LEU A 136 -3.95 19.15 13.77
CA LEU A 136 -5.07 18.54 14.51
C LEU A 136 -6.32 19.42 14.44
N PHE A 137 -7.45 18.82 14.11
CA PHE A 137 -8.74 19.48 13.93
C PHE A 137 -9.84 18.77 14.73
N GLN A 138 -10.85 19.53 15.16
CA GLN A 138 -12.04 18.98 15.81
C GLN A 138 -13.11 18.66 14.76
N ILE A 139 -13.81 17.53 14.93
CA ILE A 139 -14.94 17.17 14.08
C ILE A 139 -16.19 17.91 14.55
N GLU A 140 -16.83 18.66 13.65
CA GLU A 140 -18.13 19.29 13.93
C GLU A 140 -19.28 18.27 13.83
N LYS A 141 -19.32 17.50 12.74
CA LYS A 141 -20.42 16.57 12.43
C LYS A 141 -19.92 15.35 11.65
N ILE A 142 -20.55 14.19 11.89
CA ILE A 142 -20.38 12.98 11.10
C ILE A 142 -21.72 12.63 10.47
N MET A 143 -21.74 12.35 9.17
CA MET A 143 -22.93 11.94 8.42
C MET A 143 -22.61 10.69 7.61
N ALA A 144 -23.64 9.92 7.27
CA ALA A 144 -23.48 8.85 6.28
C ALA A 144 -23.21 9.48 4.91
N ALA A 145 -22.20 8.98 4.21
CA ALA A 145 -21.96 9.37 2.83
C ALA A 145 -23.16 8.93 1.95
N PRO A 146 -23.58 9.74 0.97
CA PRO A 146 -24.60 9.33 0.02
C PRO A 146 -24.15 8.09 -0.74
N ILE A 147 -25.05 7.12 -0.91
CA ILE A 147 -24.80 5.93 -1.74
C ILE A 147 -24.94 6.39 -3.19
N THR A 148 -23.82 6.55 -3.88
CA THR A 148 -23.78 6.69 -5.35
C THR A 148 -24.01 5.36 -6.04
#